data_AF-A0A4Q4CWL8-F1
#
_entry.id   AF-A0A4Q4CWL8-F1
#
_cell.length_a   1.000
_cell.length_b   1.000
_cell.length_c   1.000
_cell.angle_alpha   90.00
_cell.angle_beta   90.00
_cell.angle_gamma   90.00
#
_symmetry.space_group_name_H-M   'P 1'
#
loop_
_entity.id
_entity.type
_entity.pdbx_description
1 polymer ?
#
loop_
_entity_poly.entity_id
_entity_poly.type
_entity_poly.pdbx_seq_one_letter_code
_entity_poly.pdbx_strand_id
1 'polypeptide(L)'
;MTWTQVYDPMGSIALSTVFAALPVVVMLVLLAFFRVAAHWAAIAALVVAVVCASFVFGMPGGMAVRAAGLGILSGLFPIGWIVLNIIFLYRLTVANGSFTTLQQAIAGVTPDRRLQLLLIAFAFGAFFEGAAGFGTPVAVTAAILIGLGFSPLAASGLSLIANTAPVAFGALGSPVIALSSVTGIDLNLLSAMSATGENFISRPETTAANRMPVPVIDRMLKA
;
A
#
# COMPACT_ATOMS: atom_id res chain seq x y z
N MET A 1 1.91 20.12 26.04
CA MET A 1 2.84 19.03 26.38
C MET A 1 3.02 18.15 25.16
N THR A 2 4.25 17.97 24.72
CA THR A 2 4.61 17.08 23.62
C THR A 2 4.79 15.68 24.20
N TRP A 3 4.01 14.70 23.74
CA TRP A 3 4.21 13.30 24.13
C TRP A 3 5.32 12.74 23.26
N THR A 4 6.23 11.99 23.89
CA THR A 4 7.32 11.30 23.20
C THR A 4 7.00 9.82 23.18
N GLN A 5 6.95 9.23 21.99
CA GLN A 5 6.67 7.82 21.82
C GLN A 5 7.81 6.97 22.38
N VAL A 6 7.47 6.05 23.29
CA VAL A 6 8.37 4.99 23.74
C VAL A 6 8.12 3.76 22.86
N TYR A 7 9.14 3.33 22.11
CA TYR A 7 9.01 2.20 21.18
C TYR A 7 9.01 0.83 21.87
N ASP A 8 9.55 0.75 23.09
CA ASP A 8 9.58 -0.49 23.87
C ASP A 8 8.94 -0.31 25.27
N PRO A 9 7.62 -0.10 25.35
CA PRO A 9 6.93 0.03 26.64
C PRO A 9 6.90 -1.28 27.45
N MET A 10 7.11 -2.43 26.81
CA MET A 10 7.03 -3.75 27.45
C MET A 10 8.39 -4.32 27.88
N GLY A 11 9.49 -3.61 27.64
CA GLY A 11 10.86 -4.09 27.89
C GLY A 11 11.28 -5.25 26.98
N SER A 12 10.53 -5.50 25.91
CA SER A 12 10.81 -6.47 24.86
C SER A 12 10.26 -5.93 23.54
N ILE A 13 11.18 -5.63 22.62
CA ILE A 13 10.87 -5.15 21.27
C ILE A 13 9.88 -6.08 20.55
N ALA A 14 10.01 -7.40 20.75
CA ALA A 14 9.12 -8.37 20.13
C ALA A 14 7.67 -8.22 20.62
N LEU A 15 7.46 -8.11 21.94
CA LEU A 15 6.14 -7.92 22.52
C LEU A 15 5.54 -6.56 22.12
N SER A 16 6.34 -5.50 22.19
CA SER A 16 5.95 -4.15 21.76
C SER A 16 5.53 -4.12 20.29
N THR A 17 6.21 -4.88 19.43
CA THR A 17 5.86 -5.03 18.01
C THR A 17 4.53 -5.77 17.80
N VAL A 18 4.27 -6.83 18.58
CA VAL A 18 2.99 -7.57 18.51
C VAL A 18 1.82 -6.65 18.82
N PHE A 19 1.91 -5.86 19.89
CA PHE A 19 0.87 -4.89 20.24
C PHE A 19 0.72 -3.78 19.18
N ALA A 20 1.82 -3.28 18.63
CA ALA A 20 1.79 -2.29 17.56
C ALA A 20 1.12 -2.84 16.28
N ALA A 21 1.24 -4.14 16.00
CA ALA A 21 0.65 -4.79 14.83
C ALA A 21 -0.85 -5.11 14.96
N LEU A 22 -1.40 -5.13 16.19
CA LEU A 22 -2.79 -5.54 16.45
C LEU A 22 -3.84 -4.84 15.58
N PRO A 23 -3.82 -3.50 15.38
CA PRO A 23 -4.82 -2.83 14.55
C PRO A 23 -4.86 -3.36 13.11
N VAL A 24 -3.68 -3.62 12.53
CA VAL A 24 -3.54 -4.15 11.17
C VAL A 24 -4.03 -5.58 11.10
N VAL A 25 -3.61 -6.42 12.06
CA VAL A 25 -4.03 -7.83 12.13
C VAL A 25 -5.55 -7.94 12.27
N VAL A 26 -6.16 -7.14 13.15
CA VAL A 26 -7.61 -7.12 13.33
C VAL A 26 -8.32 -6.74 12.04
N MET A 27 -7.84 -5.70 11.34
CA MET A 27 -8.41 -5.30 10.06
C MET A 27 -8.34 -6.44 9.02
N LEU A 28 -7.17 -7.04 8.85
CA LEU A 28 -6.94 -8.10 7.87
C LEU A 28 -7.75 -9.35 8.18
N VAL A 29 -7.86 -9.73 9.46
CA VAL A 29 -8.63 -10.89 9.87
C VAL A 29 -10.13 -10.69 9.62
N LEU A 30 -10.65 -9.50 9.94
CA LEU A 30 -12.06 -9.16 9.68
C LEU A 30 -12.40 -9.17 8.19
N LEU A 31 -11.48 -8.74 7.33
CA LEU A 31 -11.66 -8.73 5.88
C LEU A 31 -11.50 -10.12 5.25
N ALA A 32 -10.40 -10.81 5.55
CA ALA A 32 -10.03 -12.05 4.88
C ALA A 32 -10.85 -13.26 5.34
N PHE A 33 -11.08 -13.38 6.65
CA PHE A 33 -11.75 -14.55 7.23
C PHE A 33 -13.23 -14.30 7.50
N PHE A 34 -13.55 -13.18 8.17
CA PHE A 34 -14.93 -12.88 8.54
C PHE A 34 -15.74 -12.18 7.44
N ARG A 35 -15.07 -11.72 6.37
CA ARG A 35 -15.69 -11.03 5.22
C ARG A 35 -16.59 -9.86 5.63
N VAL A 36 -16.20 -9.16 6.69
CA VAL A 36 -16.92 -7.99 7.20
C VAL A 36 -16.75 -6.84 6.21
N ALA A 37 -17.77 -5.98 6.09
CA ALA A 37 -17.67 -4.81 5.23
C ALA A 37 -16.50 -3.89 5.66
N ALA A 38 -15.77 -3.34 4.68
CA ALA A 38 -14.50 -2.67 4.92
C ALA A 38 -14.57 -1.50 5.91
N HIS A 39 -15.69 -0.75 5.92
CA HIS A 39 -15.88 0.36 6.86
C HIS A 39 -15.97 -0.13 8.32
N TRP A 40 -16.63 -1.26 8.59
CA TRP A 40 -16.69 -1.83 9.93
C TRP A 40 -15.33 -2.39 10.38
N ALA A 41 -14.60 -3.03 9.48
CA ALA A 41 -13.24 -3.50 9.77
C ALA A 41 -12.30 -2.33 10.10
N ALA A 42 -12.40 -1.22 9.36
CA ALA A 42 -11.62 -0.01 9.62
C ALA A 42 -11.97 0.65 10.96
N ILE A 43 -13.27 0.72 11.33
CA ILE A 43 -13.69 1.24 12.64
C ILE A 43 -13.15 0.36 13.77
N ALA A 44 -13.26 -0.97 13.65
CA ALA A 44 -12.72 -1.89 14.65
C ALA A 44 -11.20 -1.74 14.82
N ALA A 45 -10.46 -1.66 13.71
CA ALA A 45 -9.02 -1.41 13.71
C ALA A 45 -8.65 -0.07 14.37
N LEU A 46 -9.42 1.00 14.10
CA LEU A 46 -9.22 2.30 14.71
C LEU A 46 -9.44 2.25 16.23
N VAL A 47 -10.49 1.57 16.70
CA VAL A 47 -10.73 1.40 18.14
C VAL A 47 -9.57 0.66 18.78
N VAL A 48 -9.10 -0.45 18.18
CA VAL A 48 -7.94 -1.20 18.66
C VAL A 48 -6.68 -0.34 18.68
N ALA A 49 -6.45 0.50 17.66
CA ALA A 49 -5.33 1.42 17.61
C ALA A 49 -5.36 2.45 18.74
N VAL A 50 -6.52 3.07 19.01
CA VAL A 50 -6.67 4.04 20.11
C VAL A 50 -6.47 3.37 21.47
N VAL A 51 -7.03 2.17 21.66
CA VAL A 51 -6.86 1.40 22.90
C VAL A 51 -5.38 1.04 23.10
N CYS A 52 -4.71 0.51 22.09
CA CYS A 52 -3.28 0.18 22.19
C CYS A 52 -2.45 1.45 22.45
N ALA A 53 -2.67 2.52 21.71
CA ALA A 53 -1.94 3.77 21.90
C ALA A 53 -2.06 4.31 23.33
N SER A 54 -3.27 4.30 23.89
CA SER A 54 -3.51 4.83 25.24
C SER A 54 -3.06 3.90 26.37
N PHE A 55 -3.35 2.61 26.29
CA PHE A 55 -3.10 1.69 27.40
C PHE A 55 -1.74 0.97 27.33
N VAL A 56 -1.22 0.71 26.13
CA VAL A 56 0.08 0.02 25.94
C VAL A 56 1.21 1.02 25.81
N PHE A 57 1.03 2.06 25.00
CA PHE A 57 2.08 3.06 24.72
C PHE A 57 1.98 4.31 25.61
N GLY A 58 1.01 4.36 26.53
CA GLY A 58 0.86 5.46 27.49
C GLY A 58 0.51 6.81 26.85
N MET A 59 -0.05 6.82 25.65
CA MET A 59 -0.44 8.05 24.96
C MET A 59 -1.66 8.68 25.65
N PRO A 60 -1.63 9.97 26.04
CA PRO A 60 -2.79 10.62 26.64
C PRO A 60 -4.03 10.51 25.73
N GLY A 61 -5.17 10.07 26.26
CA GLY A 61 -6.37 9.79 25.46
C GLY A 61 -6.84 10.97 24.62
N GLY A 62 -6.75 12.19 25.14
CA GLY A 62 -7.07 13.41 24.38
C GLY A 62 -6.15 13.63 23.16
N MET A 63 -4.90 13.17 23.24
CA MET A 63 -3.98 13.21 22.09
C MET A 63 -4.29 12.08 21.10
N ALA A 64 -4.62 10.88 21.58
CA ALA A 64 -5.00 9.75 20.73
C ALA A 64 -6.23 10.07 19.87
N VAL A 65 -7.26 10.70 20.45
CA VAL A 65 -8.46 11.14 19.70
C VAL A 65 -8.13 12.22 18.67
N ARG A 66 -7.25 13.17 19.00
CA ARG A 66 -6.79 14.20 18.05
C ARG A 66 -6.00 13.59 16.89
N ALA A 67 -5.13 12.62 17.16
CA ALA A 67 -4.38 11.90 16.15
C ALA A 67 -5.31 11.08 15.24
N ALA A 68 -6.33 10.42 15.81
CA ALA A 68 -7.37 9.75 15.04
C ALA A 68 -8.15 10.71 14.15
N GLY A 69 -8.54 11.88 14.67
CA GLY A 69 -9.21 12.93 13.90
C GLY A 69 -8.35 13.46 12.75
N LEU A 70 -7.06 13.68 13.01
CA LEU A 70 -6.10 14.06 11.96
C LEU A 70 -6.04 12.99 10.86
N GLY A 71 -5.95 11.71 11.22
CA GLY A 71 -5.95 10.59 10.27
C GLY A 71 -7.24 10.49 9.45
N ILE A 72 -8.39 10.71 10.07
CA ILE A 72 -9.68 10.74 9.36
C ILE A 72 -9.69 11.88 8.34
N LEU A 73 -9.28 13.09 8.72
CA LEU A 73 -9.28 14.24 7.82
C LEU A 73 -8.26 14.07 6.68
N SER A 74 -7.05 13.60 7.00
CA SER A 74 -5.98 13.42 6.01
C SER A 74 -6.24 12.24 5.07
N GLY A 75 -7.02 11.25 5.47
CA GLY A 75 -7.45 10.14 4.60
C GLY A 75 -8.71 10.47 3.81
N LEU A 76 -9.78 10.88 4.50
CA LEU A 76 -11.11 11.05 3.91
C LEU A 76 -11.14 12.19 2.89
N PHE A 77 -10.46 13.31 3.17
CA PHE A 77 -10.53 14.47 2.28
C PHE A 77 -9.83 14.23 0.93
N PRO A 78 -8.56 13.79 0.86
CA PRO A 78 -7.92 13.51 -0.43
C PRO A 78 -8.57 12.36 -1.19
N ILE A 79 -8.88 11.24 -0.51
CA ILE A 79 -9.49 10.07 -1.16
C ILE A 79 -10.91 10.41 -1.63
N GLY A 80 -11.71 11.06 -0.79
CA GLY A 80 -13.07 11.49 -1.14
C GLY A 80 -13.08 12.45 -2.33
N TRP A 81 -12.13 13.39 -2.37
CA TRP A 81 -11.97 14.31 -3.50
C TRP A 81 -11.64 13.56 -4.80
N ILE A 82 -10.72 12.60 -4.77
CA ILE A 82 -10.37 11.79 -5.94
C ILE A 82 -11.59 10.96 -6.40
N VAL A 83 -12.25 10.27 -5.48
CA VAL A 83 -13.39 9.39 -5.78
C VAL A 83 -14.58 10.18 -6.37
N LEU A 84 -14.86 11.36 -5.83
CA LEU A 84 -15.92 12.22 -6.35
C LEU A 84 -15.63 12.65 -7.79
N ASN A 85 -14.42 13.14 -8.06
CA ASN A 85 -14.02 13.60 -9.39
C ASN A 85 -13.97 12.44 -10.40
N ILE A 86 -13.45 11.28 -10.03
CA ILE A 86 -13.35 10.14 -10.96
C ILE A 86 -14.72 9.54 -11.27
N ILE A 87 -15.64 9.45 -10.30
CA ILE A 87 -17.01 9.00 -10.55
C ILE A 87 -17.73 9.99 -11.47
N PHE A 88 -17.58 11.28 -11.23
CA PHE A 88 -18.14 12.32 -12.09
C PHE A 88 -17.64 12.19 -13.54
N LEU A 89 -16.32 12.10 -13.74
CA LEU A 89 -15.71 11.92 -15.06
C LEU A 89 -16.09 10.59 -15.71
N TYR A 90 -16.14 9.50 -14.93
CA TYR A 90 -16.60 8.21 -15.42
C TYR A 90 -18.04 8.29 -15.93
N ARG A 91 -18.95 8.89 -15.16
CA ARG A 91 -20.35 9.06 -15.61
C ARG A 91 -20.45 9.93 -16.85
N LEU A 92 -19.62 10.97 -16.96
CA LEU A 92 -19.56 11.82 -18.16
C LEU A 92 -19.09 11.03 -19.41
N THR A 93 -18.05 10.20 -19.27
CA THR A 93 -17.51 9.38 -20.37
C THR A 93 -18.43 8.21 -20.76
N VAL A 94 -19.22 7.70 -19.82
CA VAL A 94 -20.28 6.72 -20.12
C VAL A 94 -21.46 7.39 -20.83
N ALA A 95 -21.91 8.55 -20.34
CA ALA A 95 -23.06 9.27 -20.91
C ALA A 95 -22.80 9.77 -22.33
N ASN A 96 -21.57 10.15 -22.66
CA ASN A 96 -21.21 10.62 -24.01
C ASN A 96 -20.72 9.51 -24.95
N GLY A 97 -20.75 8.24 -24.52
CA GLY A 97 -20.33 7.08 -25.31
C GLY A 97 -18.81 6.88 -25.44
N SER A 98 -17.97 7.81 -24.98
CA SER A 98 -16.50 7.73 -25.13
C SER A 98 -15.90 6.50 -24.46
N PHE A 99 -16.51 6.02 -23.37
CA PHE A 99 -16.06 4.81 -22.69
C PHE A 99 -16.18 3.57 -23.60
N THR A 100 -17.25 3.48 -24.40
CA THR A 100 -17.42 2.37 -25.35
C THR A 100 -16.40 2.44 -26.48
N THR A 101 -16.11 3.63 -26.99
CA THR A 101 -15.05 3.85 -27.98
C THR A 101 -13.68 3.45 -27.45
N LEU A 102 -13.37 3.82 -26.20
CA LEU A 102 -12.13 3.41 -25.52
C LEU A 102 -12.03 1.88 -25.41
N GLN A 103 -13.10 1.22 -25.00
CA GLN A 103 -13.14 -0.24 -24.87
C GLN A 103 -12.95 -0.94 -26.22
N GLN A 104 -13.60 -0.44 -27.28
CA GLN A 104 -13.44 -0.97 -28.64
C GLN A 104 -12.04 -0.74 -29.19
N ALA A 105 -11.44 0.42 -28.94
CA ALA A 105 -10.07 0.72 -29.35
C ALA A 105 -9.08 -0.24 -28.69
N ILE A 106 -9.22 -0.48 -27.39
CA ILE A 106 -8.36 -1.40 -26.63
C ILE A 106 -8.56 -2.86 -27.07
N ALA A 107 -9.82 -3.28 -27.27
CA ALA A 107 -10.13 -4.64 -27.72
C ALA A 107 -9.65 -4.90 -29.16
N GLY A 108 -9.62 -3.88 -30.01
CA GLY A 108 -9.25 -3.97 -31.42
C GLY A 108 -7.75 -3.90 -31.71
N VAL A 109 -6.88 -3.64 -30.72
CA VAL A 109 -5.43 -3.47 -30.97
C VAL A 109 -4.77 -4.75 -31.48
N THR A 110 -5.17 -5.91 -30.96
CA THR A 110 -4.57 -7.19 -31.35
C THR A 110 -5.57 -8.34 -31.23
N PRO A 111 -5.61 -9.25 -32.21
CA PRO A 111 -6.40 -10.48 -32.12
C PRO A 111 -5.72 -11.56 -31.24
N ASP A 112 -4.43 -11.41 -30.91
CA ASP A 112 -3.73 -12.37 -30.05
C ASP A 112 -4.10 -12.14 -28.57
N ARG A 113 -4.78 -13.13 -27.98
CA ARG A 113 -5.19 -13.11 -26.57
C ARG A 113 -4.05 -12.88 -25.57
N ARG A 114 -2.82 -13.30 -25.89
CA ARG A 114 -1.65 -13.11 -25.01
C ARG A 114 -1.19 -11.66 -25.01
N LEU A 115 -1.08 -11.07 -26.19
CA LEU A 115 -0.72 -9.66 -26.35
C LEU A 115 -1.83 -8.75 -25.82
N GLN A 116 -3.09 -9.13 -26.02
CA GLN A 116 -4.24 -8.42 -25.47
C GLN A 116 -4.23 -8.42 -23.94
N LEU A 117 -3.90 -9.57 -23.33
CA LEU A 117 -3.72 -9.66 -21.89
C LEU A 117 -2.60 -8.75 -21.39
N LEU A 118 -1.43 -8.76 -22.04
CA LEU A 118 -0.32 -7.88 -21.66
C LEU A 118 -0.71 -6.40 -21.80
N LEU A 119 -1.41 -6.04 -22.87
CA LEU A 119 -1.84 -4.66 -23.10
C LEU A 119 -2.83 -4.19 -22.01
N ILE A 120 -3.77 -5.05 -21.61
CA ILE A 120 -4.79 -4.70 -20.62
C ILE A 120 -4.27 -4.84 -19.19
N ALA A 121 -3.80 -6.01 -18.80
CA ALA A 121 -3.41 -6.30 -17.42
C ALA A 121 -2.13 -5.58 -17.01
N PHE A 122 -1.15 -5.47 -17.92
CA PHE A 122 0.14 -4.86 -17.61
C PHE A 122 0.19 -3.38 -18.00
N ALA A 123 0.09 -3.03 -19.29
CA ALA A 123 0.30 -1.65 -19.73
C ALA A 123 -0.81 -0.71 -19.25
N PHE A 124 -2.07 -1.06 -19.51
CA PHE A 124 -3.21 -0.25 -19.06
C PHE A 124 -3.40 -0.31 -17.54
N GLY A 125 -3.15 -1.47 -16.93
CA GLY A 125 -3.07 -1.61 -15.48
C GLY A 125 -2.05 -0.67 -14.84
N ALA A 126 -0.83 -0.61 -15.37
CA ALA A 126 0.22 0.28 -14.89
C ALA A 126 -0.17 1.76 -14.97
N PHE A 127 -0.81 2.17 -16.06
CA PHE A 127 -1.33 3.52 -16.21
C PHE A 127 -2.36 3.86 -15.12
N PHE A 128 -3.30 2.95 -14.84
CA PHE A 128 -4.27 3.13 -13.76
C PHE A 128 -3.63 3.09 -12.37
N GLU A 129 -2.56 2.32 -12.17
CA GLU A 129 -1.84 2.28 -10.89
C GLU A 129 -1.20 3.63 -10.59
N GLY A 130 -0.63 4.28 -11.62
CA GLY A 130 -0.13 5.66 -11.50
C GLY A 130 -1.24 6.70 -11.34
N ALA A 131 -2.39 6.52 -11.98
CA ALA A 131 -3.47 7.51 -11.96
C ALA A 131 -4.41 7.42 -10.75
N ALA A 132 -4.69 6.20 -10.25
CA ALA A 132 -5.68 5.94 -9.21
C ALA A 132 -5.09 5.19 -8.00
N GLY A 133 -4.20 4.22 -8.22
CA GLY A 133 -3.61 3.40 -7.16
C GLY A 133 -4.60 2.56 -6.35
N PHE A 134 -4.15 2.10 -5.17
CA PHE A 134 -4.96 1.42 -4.15
C PHE A 134 -5.75 0.18 -4.63
N GLY A 135 -5.19 -0.57 -5.58
CA GLY A 135 -5.82 -1.80 -6.10
C GLY A 135 -6.96 -1.59 -7.09
N THR A 136 -7.31 -0.33 -7.39
CA THR A 136 -8.22 0.05 -8.49
C THR A 136 -7.84 -0.59 -9.84
N PRO A 137 -6.55 -0.65 -10.23
CA PRO A 137 -6.17 -1.18 -11.56
C PRO A 137 -6.48 -2.66 -11.73
N VAL A 138 -6.26 -3.45 -10.67
CA VAL A 138 -6.55 -4.89 -10.68
C VAL A 138 -8.05 -5.11 -10.89
N ALA A 139 -8.90 -4.35 -10.20
CA ALA A 139 -10.35 -4.46 -10.33
C ALA A 139 -10.83 -4.10 -11.74
N VAL A 140 -10.35 -2.98 -12.30
CA VAL A 140 -10.75 -2.51 -13.63
C VAL A 140 -10.24 -3.46 -14.73
N THR A 141 -8.97 -3.83 -14.72
CA THR A 141 -8.40 -4.70 -15.76
C THR A 141 -8.98 -6.11 -15.73
N ALA A 142 -9.23 -6.67 -14.53
CA ALA A 142 -9.88 -7.97 -14.40
C ALA A 142 -11.31 -7.94 -14.97
N ALA A 143 -12.09 -6.89 -14.69
CA ALA A 143 -13.43 -6.73 -15.23
C ALA A 143 -13.43 -6.64 -16.77
N ILE A 144 -12.47 -5.91 -17.36
CA ILE A 144 -12.32 -5.82 -18.82
C ILE A 144 -11.98 -7.19 -19.42
N LEU A 145 -11.02 -7.92 -18.84
CA LEU A 145 -10.64 -9.26 -19.32
C LEU A 145 -11.79 -10.28 -19.21
N ILE A 146 -12.58 -10.23 -18.14
CA ILE A 146 -13.80 -11.05 -18.00
C ILE A 146 -14.79 -10.70 -19.12
N GLY A 147 -14.99 -9.41 -19.41
CA GLY A 147 -15.83 -8.96 -20.51
C GLY A 147 -15.36 -9.44 -21.90
N LEU A 148 -14.07 -9.74 -22.06
CA LEU A 148 -13.47 -10.29 -23.29
C LEU A 148 -13.45 -11.83 -23.33
N GLY A 149 -14.06 -12.49 -22.35
CA GLY A 149 -14.23 -13.95 -22.33
C GLY A 149 -13.08 -14.73 -21.68
N PHE A 150 -12.25 -14.08 -20.86
CA PHE A 150 -11.35 -14.79 -19.94
C PHE A 150 -12.14 -15.30 -18.73
N SER A 151 -11.72 -16.45 -18.16
CA SER A 151 -12.36 -16.94 -16.95
C SER A 151 -12.10 -15.99 -15.77
N PRO A 152 -13.07 -15.75 -14.86
CA PRO A 152 -12.91 -14.80 -13.76
C PRO A 152 -11.67 -15.03 -12.91
N LEU A 153 -11.37 -16.29 -12.57
CA LEU A 153 -10.21 -16.63 -11.76
C LEU A 153 -8.90 -16.34 -12.49
N ALA A 154 -8.82 -16.65 -13.79
CA ALA A 154 -7.62 -16.37 -14.59
C ALA A 154 -7.45 -14.86 -14.81
N ALA A 155 -8.52 -14.14 -15.13
CA ALA A 155 -8.49 -12.70 -15.31
C ALA A 155 -8.01 -11.98 -14.04
N SER A 156 -8.61 -12.29 -12.88
CA SER A 156 -8.19 -11.71 -11.61
C SER A 156 -6.76 -12.08 -11.23
N GLY A 157 -6.37 -13.35 -11.39
CA GLY A 157 -5.01 -13.81 -11.08
C GLY A 157 -3.95 -13.16 -11.98
N LEU A 158 -4.20 -13.09 -13.29
CA LEU A 158 -3.28 -12.49 -14.26
C LEU A 158 -3.18 -10.97 -14.08
N SER A 159 -4.30 -10.28 -13.78
CA SER A 159 -4.28 -8.87 -13.39
C SER A 159 -3.51 -8.62 -12.10
N LEU A 160 -3.65 -9.48 -11.08
CA LEU A 160 -2.87 -9.38 -9.83
C LEU A 160 -1.37 -9.54 -10.08
N ILE A 161 -0.97 -10.55 -10.85
CA ILE A 161 0.44 -10.80 -11.18
C ILE A 161 1.00 -9.62 -11.99
N ALA A 162 0.28 -9.15 -13.00
CA ALA A 162 0.73 -8.04 -13.84
C ALA A 162 0.89 -6.73 -13.06
N ASN A 163 0.09 -6.51 -12.01
CA ASN A 163 0.17 -5.31 -11.18
C ASN A 163 1.36 -5.29 -10.20
N THR A 164 2.14 -6.38 -10.09
CA THR A 164 3.28 -6.44 -9.15
C THR A 164 4.38 -5.44 -9.47
N ALA A 165 4.71 -5.24 -10.75
CA ALA A 165 5.77 -4.32 -11.15
C ALA A 165 5.34 -2.84 -11.11
N PRO A 166 4.15 -2.45 -11.61
CA PRO A 166 3.73 -1.04 -11.62
C PRO A 166 3.46 -0.44 -10.24
N VAL A 167 3.09 -1.26 -9.25
CA VAL A 167 2.77 -0.80 -7.88
C VAL A 167 3.90 0.02 -7.26
N ALA A 168 5.17 -0.32 -7.54
CA ALA A 168 6.35 0.44 -7.12
C ALA A 168 6.31 1.92 -7.54
N PHE A 169 5.67 2.21 -8.67
CA PHE A 169 5.57 3.54 -9.27
C PHE A 169 4.21 4.22 -9.02
N GLY A 170 3.29 3.55 -8.33
CA GLY A 170 1.95 4.05 -8.00
C GLY A 170 1.87 4.71 -6.63
N ALA A 171 0.74 4.50 -5.93
CA ALA A 171 0.44 5.08 -4.62
C ALA A 171 1.41 4.69 -3.48
N LEU A 172 2.40 3.83 -3.74
CA LEU A 172 3.49 3.53 -2.80
C LEU A 172 4.30 4.76 -2.39
N GLY A 173 4.26 5.86 -3.15
CA GLY A 173 4.84 7.13 -2.73
C GLY A 173 4.21 7.69 -1.44
N SER A 174 2.92 7.46 -1.18
CA SER A 174 2.24 8.04 -0.02
C SER A 174 2.77 7.52 1.32
N PRO A 175 2.94 6.19 1.54
CA PRO A 175 3.64 5.67 2.71
C PRO A 175 5.09 6.18 2.85
N VAL A 176 5.81 6.35 1.74
CA VAL A 176 7.21 6.82 1.75
C VAL A 176 7.30 8.29 2.17
N ILE A 177 6.41 9.14 1.65
CA ILE A 177 6.28 10.54 2.06
C ILE A 177 5.86 10.64 3.54
N ALA A 178 4.87 9.84 3.95
CA ALA A 178 4.44 9.79 5.35
C ALA A 178 5.60 9.37 6.27
N LEU A 179 6.32 8.30 5.92
CA LEU A 179 7.46 7.83 6.68
C LEU A 179 8.56 8.90 6.77
N SER A 180 8.91 9.56 5.67
CA SER A 180 9.86 10.67 5.64
C SER A 180 9.43 11.79 6.59
N SER A 181 8.15 12.19 6.55
CA SER A 181 7.62 13.27 7.42
C SER A 181 7.62 12.93 8.90
N VAL A 182 7.47 11.65 9.27
CA VAL A 182 7.40 11.21 10.68
C VAL A 182 8.79 10.90 11.23
N THR A 183 9.70 10.38 10.40
CA THR A 183 11.04 9.95 10.82
C THR A 183 12.12 11.01 10.59
N GLY A 184 11.88 11.97 9.70
CA GLY A 184 12.87 12.94 9.24
C GLY A 184 13.93 12.36 8.29
N ILE A 185 13.77 11.10 7.84
CA ILE A 185 14.69 10.49 6.87
C ILE A 185 14.45 11.11 5.49
N ASP A 186 15.54 11.37 4.76
CA ASP A 186 15.49 11.96 3.42
C ASP A 186 14.59 11.15 2.46
N LEU A 187 13.71 11.86 1.75
CA LEU A 187 12.73 11.25 0.86
C LEU A 187 13.40 10.54 -0.32
N ASN A 188 14.50 11.08 -0.87
CA ASN A 188 15.20 10.45 -1.99
C ASN A 188 15.87 9.16 -1.53
N LEU A 189 16.44 9.14 -0.33
CA LEU A 189 17.00 7.93 0.27
C LEU A 189 15.94 6.84 0.47
N LEU A 190 14.79 7.16 1.07
CA LEU A 190 13.69 6.21 1.28
C LEU A 190 13.11 5.70 -0.05
N SER A 191 12.99 6.59 -1.03
CA SER A 191 12.51 6.24 -2.39
C SER A 191 13.48 5.31 -3.10
N ALA A 192 14.78 5.59 -3.03
CA ALA A 192 15.81 4.75 -3.63
C ALA A 192 15.84 3.34 -3.01
N MET A 193 15.71 3.24 -1.68
CA MET A 193 15.62 1.95 -0.96
C MET A 193 14.39 1.14 -1.37
N SER A 194 13.24 1.81 -1.47
CA SER A 194 11.97 1.18 -1.85
C SER A 194 12.00 0.68 -3.31
N ALA A 195 12.69 1.41 -4.19
CA ALA A 195 12.82 1.05 -5.60
C ALA A 195 13.77 -0.13 -5.85
N THR A 196 14.81 -0.31 -5.03
CA THR A 196 15.79 -1.41 -5.18
C THR A 196 15.45 -2.66 -4.35
N GLY A 197 14.52 -2.57 -3.39
CA GLY A 197 14.20 -3.68 -2.48
C GLY A 197 15.29 -3.97 -1.45
N GLU A 198 16.18 -3.01 -1.18
CA GLU A 198 17.29 -3.17 -0.23
C GLU A 198 16.86 -2.81 1.21
N ASN A 199 17.24 -3.65 2.18
CA ASN A 199 16.91 -3.46 3.60
C ASN A 199 17.76 -2.36 4.26
N PHE A 200 17.18 -1.64 5.23
CA PHE A 200 17.86 -0.64 6.06
C PHE A 200 19.10 -1.18 6.79
N ILE A 201 19.15 -2.50 7.02
CA ILE A 201 20.22 -3.21 7.73
C ILE A 201 21.45 -3.46 6.84
N SER A 202 21.31 -3.44 5.51
CA SER A 202 22.39 -3.84 4.60
C SER A 202 23.35 -2.71 4.22
N ARG A 203 23.17 -1.47 4.71
CA ARG A 203 24.12 -0.38 4.43
C ARG A 203 25.12 -0.17 5.57
N PRO A 204 26.44 -0.34 5.31
CA PRO A 204 27.49 -0.21 6.31
C PRO A 204 27.72 1.23 6.81
N GLU A 205 27.09 2.24 6.19
CA GLU A 205 27.30 3.66 6.50
C GLU A 205 26.58 4.14 7.77
N THR A 206 25.57 3.40 8.27
CA THR A 206 24.81 3.77 9.47
C THR A 206 25.26 3.07 10.75
N THR A 207 26.31 2.23 10.69
CA THR A 207 26.86 1.56 11.86
C THR A 207 28.24 2.13 12.15
N ALA A 208 28.43 2.69 13.36
CA ALA A 208 29.73 3.09 13.90
C ALA A 208 30.67 1.89 14.16
N ALA A 209 30.64 0.87 13.30
CA ALA A 209 31.36 -0.39 13.36
C ALA A 209 32.43 -0.51 12.26
N ASN A 210 32.77 0.56 11.54
CA ASN A 210 33.88 0.57 10.59
C ASN A 210 35.24 0.76 11.30
N ARG A 211 35.59 -0.18 12.20
CA ARG A 211 36.95 -0.36 12.75
C ARG A 211 37.21 -1.82 13.15
N MET A 212 36.88 -2.79 12.32
CA MET A 212 37.50 -4.12 12.44
C MET A 212 38.01 -4.61 11.09
N PRO A 213 39.28 -5.04 11.01
CA PRO A 213 39.87 -5.49 9.76
C PRO A 213 39.23 -6.80 9.27
N VAL A 214 39.22 -6.94 7.95
CA VAL A 214 38.62 -7.98 7.08
C VAL A 214 38.95 -9.46 7.39
N PRO A 215 40.00 -9.89 8.15
CA PRO A 215 40.32 -11.32 8.28
C PRO A 215 39.32 -12.21 9.04
N VAL A 216 38.27 -11.65 9.67
CA VAL A 216 37.33 -12.43 10.51
C VAL A 216 36.25 -13.13 9.69
N ILE A 217 35.86 -12.57 8.53
CA ILE A 217 34.77 -13.11 7.69
C ILE A 217 35.19 -14.42 6.99
N ASP A 218 36.47 -14.55 6.59
CA ASP A 218 36.97 -15.73 5.89
C ASP A 218 37.00 -17.01 6.76
N ARG A 219 36.98 -16.90 8.09
CA ARG A 219 36.95 -18.08 8.98
C ARG A 219 35.56 -18.69 9.15
N MET A 220 34.48 -17.97 8.85
CA MET A 220 33.11 -18.47 9.07
C MET A 220 32.51 -19.21 7.86
N LEU A 221 33.13 -19.14 6.67
CA LEU A 221 32.64 -19.82 5.46
C LEU A 221 33.29 -21.18 5.19
N LYS A 222 34.12 -21.70 6.11
CA LYS A 222 34.78 -23.01 5.98
C LYS A 222 34.53 -23.97 7.15
N ALA A 223 33.41 -23.83 7.86
CA ALA A 223 32.94 -24.80 8.87
C ALA A 223 31.55 -25.31 8.50
#